data_AF-A0AAD8ELN3-F1
#
_entry.id   AF-A0AAD8ELN3-F1
#
_cell.length_a   1.000
_cell.length_b   1.000
_cell.length_c   1.000
_cell.angle_alpha   90.00
_cell.angle_beta   90.00
_cell.angle_gamma   90.00
#
_symmetry.space_group_name_H-M   'P 1'
#
loop_
_entity.id
_entity.type
_entity.pdbx_description
1 polymer ?
#
loop_
_entity_poly.entity_id
_entity_poly.type
_entity_poly.pdbx_seq_one_letter_code
_entity_poly.pdbx_strand_id
1 'polypeptide(L)' 'MDLTIASFDSISEVNMDYTITMYLNQYWKDERLAFSTDEEILTLSGDFAEKIWVPDTFFANDKN' A
#
# COMPACT_ATOMS: atom_id res chain seq x y z
N MET A 1 -7.88 1.87 5.42
CA MET A 1 -6.47 2.09 5.05
C MET A 1 -5.72 2.21 6.34
N ASP A 2 -4.66 1.44 6.50
CA ASP A 2 -3.87 1.40 7.73
C ASP A 2 -2.41 1.63 7.41
N LEU A 3 -1.72 2.37 8.28
CA LEU A 3 -0.29 2.68 8.15
C LEU A 3 0.41 2.28 9.45
N THR A 4 1.42 1.42 9.32
CA THR A 4 2.27 1.02 10.44
C THR A 4 3.70 1.44 10.15
N ILE A 5 4.30 2.21 11.05
CA ILE A 5 5.70 2.64 10.94
C ILE A 5 6.58 1.56 11.57
N ALA A 6 7.51 1.00 10.79
CA ALA A 6 8.47 0.02 11.27
C ALA A 6 9.70 0.70 11.86
N SER A 7 10.23 1.72 11.20
CA SER A 7 11.36 2.50 11.69
C SER A 7 11.40 3.91 11.09
N PHE A 8 12.03 4.82 11.84
CA PHE A 8 12.59 6.06 11.33
C PHE A 8 14.10 5.85 11.25
N ASP A 9 14.68 6.01 10.05
CA ASP A 9 16.07 5.63 9.81
C ASP A 9 16.99 6.85 9.88
N SER A 10 17.12 7.62 8.79
CA SER A 10 17.97 8.82 8.75
C SER A 10 17.14 10.10 8.78
N ILE A 11 17.66 11.13 9.46
CA ILE A 11 17.15 12.50 9.40
C ILE A 11 18.31 13.40 8.96
N SER A 12 18.14 14.14 7.86
CA SER A 12 19.11 15.15 7.41
C SER A 12 18.56 16.54 7.69
N GLU A 13 19.14 17.23 8.66
CA GLU A 13 18.80 18.63 8.93
C GLU A 13 19.27 19.57 7.81
N VAL A 14 20.39 19.23 7.16
CA VAL A 14 20.98 20.04 6.07
C VAL A 14 20.11 19.98 4.82
N ASN A 15 19.64 18.78 4.46
CA ASN A 15 18.80 18.60 3.27
C ASN A 15 17.31 18.74 3.57
N MET A 16 16.93 18.83 4.85
CA MET A 16 15.55 18.79 5.32
C MET A 16 14.80 17.56 4.77
N ASP A 17 15.35 16.37 4.98
CA ASP A 17 14.74 15.11 4.57
C ASP A 17 14.86 14.02 5.65
N TYR A 18 14.07 12.96 5.49
CA TYR A 18 14.08 11.81 6.37
C TYR A 18 13.78 10.54 5.59
N THR A 19 14.25 9.40 6.11
CA THR A 19 13.95 8.06 5.60
C THR A 19 13.07 7.33 6.60
N ILE A 20 12.01 6.69 6.11
CA ILE A 20 11.07 5.92 6.93
C ILE A 20 10.80 4.56 6.27
N THR A 21 10.78 3.51 7.08
CA THR A 21 10.30 2.19 6.66
C THR A 21 8.90 1.98 7.23
N MET A 22 7.93 1.66 6.36
CA MET A 22 6.52 1.53 6.74
C MET A 22 5.79 0.43 5.98
N TYR A 23 4.72 -0.09 6.59
CA TYR A 23 3.73 -0.96 5.97
C TYR A 23 2.46 -0.16 5.70
N LEU A 24 2.06 -0.06 4.43
CA LEU A 24 0.83 0.63 4.00
C LEU A 24 -0.19 -0.41 3.51
N ASN A 25 -1.28 -0.58 4.27
CA ASN A 25 -2.37 -1.49 3.93
C ASN A 25 -3.56 -0.73 3.35
N GLN A 26 -4.02 -1.16 2.18
CA GLN A 26 -5.13 -0.54 1.47
C GLN A 26 -6.31 -1.50 1.38
N TYR A 27 -7.51 -0.96 1.62
CA TYR A 27 -8.76 -1.71 1.56
C TYR A 27 -9.76 -0.90 0.75
N TRP A 28 -10.32 -1.51 -0.28
CA TRP A 28 -11.38 -0.94 -1.10
C TRP A 28 -12.39 -2.03 -1.47
N LYS A 29 -13.63 -1.62 -1.76
CA LYS A 29 -14.66 -2.53 -2.25
C LYS A 29 -14.73 -2.41 -3.77
N ASP A 30 -14.52 -3.52 -4.48
CA ASP A 30 -14.73 -3.63 -5.92
C ASP A 30 -15.75 -4.73 -6.22
N GLU A 31 -16.96 -4.33 -6.63
CA GLU A 31 -18.06 -5.27 -6.89
C GLU A 31 -17.80 -6.17 -8.10
N ARG A 32 -16.88 -5.78 -8.99
CA ARG A 32 -16.49 -6.58 -10.16
C ARG A 32 -15.66 -7.81 -9.77
N LEU A 33 -15.07 -7.81 -8.57
CA LEU A 33 -14.28 -8.91 -8.03
C LEU A 33 -15.11 -9.89 -7.18
N ALA A 34 -16.45 -9.76 -7.18
CA ALA A 34 -17.32 -10.72 -6.52
C ALA A 34 -17.15 -12.12 -7.13
N PHE A 35 -17.04 -13.14 -6.26
CA PHE A 35 -16.93 -14.54 -6.65
C PHE A 35 -17.95 -15.37 -5.87
N SER A 36 -18.35 -16.51 -6.42
CA SER A 36 -19.33 -17.42 -5.83
C SER A 36 -18.65 -18.74 -5.47
N THR A 37 -17.94 -18.75 -4.34
CA THR A 37 -17.38 -19.95 -3.73
C THR A 37 -17.85 -20.05 -2.27
N ASP A 38 -17.70 -21.22 -1.66
CA ASP A 38 -18.02 -21.43 -0.23
C ASP A 38 -17.03 -20.69 0.70
N GLU A 39 -15.93 -20.16 0.16
CA GLU A 39 -14.93 -19.40 0.92
C GLU A 39 -15.25 -17.90 0.90
N GLU A 40 -15.20 -17.26 2.07
CA GLU A 40 -15.44 -15.81 2.18
C GLU A 40 -14.21 -14.97 1.78
N ILE A 41 -13.01 -15.56 1.80
CA ILE A 41 -11.73 -14.86 1.63
C ILE A 41 -10.86 -15.61 0.63
N LEU A 42 -10.45 -14.91 -0.44
CA LEU A 42 -9.48 -15.38 -1.41
C LEU A 42 -8.15 -14.67 -1.18
N THR A 43 -7.07 -15.41 -0.92
CA THR A 43 -5.71 -14.86 -0.82
C THR A 43 -5.00 -14.99 -2.16
N LEU A 44 -4.56 -13.87 -2.71
CA LEU A 44 -3.92 -13.79 -4.03
C LEU A 44 -2.46 -13.37 -3.87
N SER A 45 -1.62 -13.79 -4.82
CA SER A 45 -0.23 -13.35 -4.92
C SER A 45 -0.15 -11.91 -5.41
N GLY A 46 0.95 -11.22 -5.09
CA GLY A 46 1.12 -9.79 -5.36
C GLY A 46 1.11 -9.41 -6.85
N ASP A 47 1.49 -10.33 -7.74
CA ASP A 47 1.43 -10.16 -9.20
C ASP A 47 0.00 -10.00 -9.72
N PHE A 48 -1.02 -10.42 -8.96
CA PHE A 48 -2.41 -10.23 -9.34
C PHE A 48 -2.82 -8.76 -9.34
N ALA A 49 -2.11 -7.89 -8.61
CA ALA A 49 -2.36 -6.44 -8.59
C ALA A 49 -2.25 -5.81 -9.99
N GLU A 50 -1.48 -6.39 -10.91
CA GLU A 50 -1.33 -5.92 -12.29
C GLU A 50 -2.57 -6.20 -13.17
N LYS A 51 -3.48 -7.07 -12.72
CA LYS A 51 -4.65 -7.53 -13.48
C LYS A 51 -5.96 -6.90 -13.02
N ILE A 52 -5.94 -6.15 -11.92
CA ILE A 52 -7.12 -5.50 -11.35
C ILE A 52 -6.88 -4.01 -11.21
N TRP A 53 -7.98 -3.28 -11.04
CA TRP A 53 -7.87 -1.87 -10.68
C TRP A 53 -7.36 -1.76 -9.24
N VAL A 54 -6.33 -0.94 -9.05
CA VAL A 54 -5.79 -0.56 -7.75
C VAL A 54 -5.82 0.97 -7.62
N PRO A 55 -5.94 1.54 -6.41
CA PRO A 55 -5.89 2.99 -6.23
C PRO A 55 -4.51 3.58 -6.57
N ASP A 56 -4.46 4.64 -7.37
CA ASP A 56 -3.24 5.37 -7.74
C ASP A 56 -2.67 6.20 -6.57
N THR A 57 -2.15 5.52 -5.56
CA THR A 57 -1.66 6.17 -4.34
C THR A 57 -0.25 6.68 -4.53
N PHE A 58 -0.01 7.94 -4.19
CA PHE A 58 1.29 8.58 -4.28
C PHE A 58 1.60 9.39 -3.02
N PHE A 59 2.89 9.59 -2.74
CA PHE A 59 3.36 10.46 -1.67
C PHE A 59 3.66 11.84 -2.25
N ALA A 60 2.82 12.83 -1.94
CA ALA A 60 2.92 14.18 -2.53
C ALA A 60 4.25 14.90 -2.22
N ASN A 61 4.88 14.55 -1.10
CA ASN A 61 6.11 15.19 -0.62
C ASN A 61 7.31 14.24 -0.67
N ASP A 62 7.23 13.18 -1.46
CA ASP A 62 8.38 12.31 -1.67
C ASP A 62 9.47 13.08 -2.42
N LYS A 63 10.70 12.94 -1.94
CA LYS A 63 11.88 13.47 -2.63
C LYS A 63 12.42 12.34 -3.49
N ASN A 64 12.16 12.43 -4.79
CA ASN A 64 12.71 11.54 -5.82
C ASN A 64 14.22 11.32 -5.67
#